data_AF-A0A6J1SZH7-F1
#
_entry.id   AF-A0A6J1SZH7-F1
#
_cell.length_a   1.000
_cell.length_b   1.000
_cell.length_c   1.000
_cell.angle_alpha   90.00
_cell.angle_beta   90.00
_cell.angle_gamma   90.00
#
_symmetry.space_group_name_H-M   'P 1'
#
loop_
_entity.id
_entity.type
_entity.pdbx_description
1 polymer ?
#
loop_
_entity_poly.entity_id
_entity_poly.type
_entity_poly.pdbx_seq_one_letter_code
_entity_poly.pdbx_strand_id
1 'polypeptide(L)'
;MNYKSRPDKDHDSENRYVKKTPLYRTADKRTGNFSSEIGLDSSNKHHDLEKDVYIKSRTFQNSNWRQPLSWEKPLPHSDNNAQGITRKDIAAANSLMPHFGSKKEPTYTPTIKAVDNLIPKFTNIDLHERNNVTPNTQKSQIQERNRIVLNGSSSPRHNPSNGSNWRKPSSNDKDHTGLSYHIRRKFDQGFELSAADKEVLSQPNSLLEMLGSKRSLYATMNELDSKTLKVQMEDFSREEMACEHLKQEMGSQFPNCNVIPFGIRLLGMAHPNTAIYMFFDSGNNYYQPTNETKHIQTQIRKIVFETISNCGHCENVRDWDVQEMVTFMHSDSQMNCVVTFVNGFRHQNTLLLKSYLQIDKRLRLLMLLITDMVYRYHDISKYFTSYVLNIMVIMFLQRIAEPILPTLSKLRESFPFEKVTIGGFECGYPKDFTFSPSSNHLSVENLVKGFCNFYKNFNFDEDIISMLGPELKRSMFCPPYEIISTTEPLHSYLVSLRSGENVPKMNCNLPVIVQEPFELNNNAAEKVNLTVLEVFQMMCQDACDILSKWC
;
A
#
# COMPACT_ATOMS: atom_id res chain seq x y z
N MET A 1 50.72 -29.97 50.00
CA MET A 1 52.00 -29.62 49.33
C MET A 1 51.64 -28.96 48.00
N ASN A 2 51.32 -27.66 47.95
CA ASN A 2 52.16 -26.46 47.97
C ASN A 2 52.89 -26.19 46.63
N TYR A 3 52.69 -24.96 46.13
CA TYR A 3 53.41 -24.21 45.06
C TYR A 3 53.08 -24.51 43.58
N LYS A 4 53.04 -23.54 42.64
CA LYS A 4 52.85 -22.07 42.55
C LYS A 4 53.01 -21.74 41.03
N SER A 5 52.15 -20.93 40.43
CA SER A 5 52.45 -19.59 39.86
C SER A 5 53.04 -19.49 38.44
N ARG A 6 52.26 -18.79 37.60
CA ARG A 6 52.59 -17.90 36.44
C ARG A 6 53.82 -16.97 36.69
N PRO A 7 54.43 -16.35 35.64
CA PRO A 7 53.94 -15.05 35.15
C PRO A 7 54.18 -14.66 33.67
N ASP A 8 53.38 -13.68 33.23
CA ASP A 8 53.60 -12.74 32.14
C ASP A 8 54.85 -11.85 32.36
N LYS A 9 55.42 -11.26 31.30
CA LYS A 9 55.65 -9.79 31.18
C LYS A 9 56.41 -9.35 29.92
N ASP A 10 56.00 -8.17 29.47
CA ASP A 10 56.56 -7.24 28.49
C ASP A 10 58.00 -6.75 28.77
N HIS A 11 58.69 -6.21 27.75
CA HIS A 11 59.21 -4.83 27.77
C HIS A 11 59.97 -4.39 26.48
N ASP A 12 59.56 -3.23 25.98
CA ASP A 12 60.32 -2.00 25.68
C ASP A 12 61.25 -1.78 24.46
N SER A 13 61.14 -0.51 24.02
CA SER A 13 62.13 0.43 23.44
C SER A 13 62.40 0.40 21.92
N GLU A 14 62.77 1.48 21.23
CA GLU A 14 62.46 2.93 21.24
C GLU A 14 63.15 3.52 19.96
N ASN A 15 62.68 4.69 19.49
CA ASN A 15 63.42 5.75 18.75
C ASN A 15 63.63 5.77 17.21
N ARG A 16 62.86 6.70 16.59
CA ARG A 16 63.24 7.96 15.86
C ARG A 16 63.98 7.95 14.50
N TYR A 17 63.40 8.76 13.58
CA TYR A 17 63.92 9.74 12.58
C TYR A 17 63.16 9.58 11.25
N VAL A 18 62.19 10.42 10.83
CA VAL A 18 62.16 11.85 10.41
C VAL A 18 62.54 12.11 8.93
N LYS A 19 61.64 12.84 8.23
CA LYS A 19 61.74 13.56 6.91
C LYS A 19 61.54 12.70 5.64
N LYS A 20 60.86 13.14 4.57
CA LYS A 20 60.40 14.46 4.10
C LYS A 20 59.44 14.31 2.90
N THR A 21 58.39 15.11 2.84
CA THR A 21 57.70 15.57 1.60
C THR A 21 58.59 16.54 0.81
N PRO A 22 58.34 16.77 -0.50
CA PRO A 22 57.58 17.97 -0.96
C PRO A 22 56.64 17.67 -2.17
N LEU A 23 55.40 18.18 -2.24
CA LEU A 23 54.87 19.55 -2.47
C LEU A 23 54.85 20.03 -3.94
N TYR A 24 53.61 20.18 -4.45
CA TYR A 24 53.03 21.24 -5.29
C TYR A 24 53.70 21.74 -6.59
N ARG A 25 52.88 21.84 -7.66
CA ARG A 25 52.55 23.15 -8.25
C ARG A 25 51.26 23.18 -9.09
N THR A 26 50.65 24.35 -9.01
CA THR A 26 49.37 24.90 -9.47
C THR A 26 49.26 25.25 -10.95
N ALA A 27 48.02 25.21 -11.45
CA ALA A 27 47.32 26.15 -12.35
C ALA A 27 47.77 26.32 -13.81
N ASP A 28 46.83 26.20 -14.76
CA ASP A 28 46.38 27.37 -15.52
C ASP A 28 45.05 27.19 -16.28
N LYS A 29 44.32 28.31 -16.44
CA LYS A 29 43.17 28.50 -17.33
C LYS A 29 43.66 28.67 -18.77
N ARG A 30 42.89 28.22 -19.77
CA ARG A 30 42.72 28.96 -21.05
C ARG A 30 41.55 28.46 -21.90
N THR A 31 40.78 29.44 -22.32
CA THR A 31 39.81 29.50 -23.42
C THR A 31 40.44 29.20 -24.79
N GLY A 32 39.66 28.68 -25.73
CA GLY A 32 40.03 28.68 -27.16
C GLY A 32 39.03 27.94 -28.05
N ASN A 33 38.13 28.71 -28.68
CA ASN A 33 37.47 28.34 -29.93
C ASN A 33 38.51 27.98 -30.99
N PHE A 34 38.25 26.98 -31.83
CA PHE A 34 38.54 27.07 -33.27
C PHE A 34 37.68 26.07 -34.06
N SER A 35 37.05 26.60 -35.10
CA SER A 35 36.24 25.94 -36.13
C SER A 35 37.11 25.48 -37.31
N SER A 36 36.47 24.74 -38.24
CA SER A 36 36.87 24.40 -39.63
C SER A 36 37.79 23.18 -39.78
N GLU A 37 37.68 22.29 -40.78
CA GLU A 37 36.78 22.08 -41.91
C GLU A 37 37.19 20.73 -42.59
N ILE A 38 36.22 20.06 -43.22
CA ILE A 38 36.29 19.28 -44.48
C ILE A 38 37.15 17.99 -44.57
N GLY A 39 36.50 16.91 -45.01
CA GLY A 39 37.13 15.71 -45.58
C GLY A 39 36.11 14.65 -46.00
N LEU A 40 35.65 14.75 -47.26
CA LEU A 40 34.77 13.82 -47.99
C LEU A 40 35.43 12.45 -48.27
N ASP A 41 34.65 11.37 -48.24
CA ASP A 41 34.41 10.40 -49.35
C ASP A 41 33.51 9.24 -48.83
N SER A 42 32.29 9.04 -49.38
CA SER A 42 31.91 8.06 -50.43
C SER A 42 32.21 6.59 -50.06
N SER A 43 31.42 5.56 -50.33
CA SER A 43 30.15 5.32 -51.00
C SER A 43 29.81 3.85 -50.75
N ASN A 44 28.55 3.48 -50.49
CA ASN A 44 27.88 2.48 -51.33
C ASN A 44 26.38 2.38 -51.02
N LYS A 45 25.61 2.64 -52.08
CA LYS A 45 24.17 2.40 -52.19
C LYS A 45 23.93 0.94 -52.58
N HIS A 46 22.82 0.37 -52.11
CA HIS A 46 21.95 -0.42 -52.98
C HIS A 46 20.47 -0.14 -52.65
N HIS A 47 19.78 0.40 -53.65
CA HIS A 47 18.34 0.41 -53.96
C HIS A 47 17.61 -0.90 -53.63
N ASP A 48 16.30 -1.02 -53.59
CA ASP A 48 15.08 -0.18 -53.52
C ASP A 48 13.97 -1.22 -53.31
N LEU A 49 12.86 -0.84 -52.66
CA LEU A 49 11.50 -1.06 -53.15
C LEU A 49 10.48 -0.69 -52.05
N GLU A 50 9.98 0.53 -52.18
CA GLU A 50 8.70 0.98 -51.67
C GLU A 50 7.54 0.15 -52.26
N LYS A 51 6.52 -0.11 -51.44
CA LYS A 51 5.11 0.03 -51.83
C LYS A 51 4.26 0.31 -50.58
N ASP A 52 3.55 1.42 -50.67
CA ASP A 52 2.67 2.06 -49.69
C ASP A 52 1.48 1.21 -49.23
N VAL A 53 1.09 1.38 -47.95
CA VAL A 53 -0.32 1.52 -47.55
C VAL A 53 -0.44 2.62 -46.50
N TYR A 54 -1.20 3.65 -46.88
CA TYR A 54 -1.51 4.88 -46.16
C TYR A 54 -2.63 4.66 -45.13
N ILE A 55 -2.43 4.89 -43.81
CA ILE A 55 -3.50 5.28 -42.87
C ILE A 55 -2.97 6.28 -41.82
N LYS A 56 -3.72 7.39 -41.70
CA LYS A 56 -3.53 8.63 -40.94
C LYS A 56 -3.12 8.48 -39.47
N SER A 57 -2.03 9.14 -39.06
CA SER A 57 -1.74 9.50 -37.68
C SER A 57 -2.08 10.97 -37.40
N ARG A 58 -3.03 11.23 -36.50
CA ARG A 58 -3.25 12.57 -35.91
C ARG A 58 -2.33 12.74 -34.70
N THR A 59 -1.28 13.54 -34.85
CA THR A 59 -0.51 14.13 -33.76
C THR A 59 -1.17 15.42 -33.30
N PHE A 60 -1.57 15.51 -32.03
CA PHE A 60 -1.85 16.80 -31.38
C PHE A 60 -0.69 17.12 -30.43
N GLN A 61 0.17 18.02 -30.86
CA GLN A 61 1.07 18.78 -29.99
C GLN A 61 0.22 19.82 -29.26
N ASN A 62 0.42 19.97 -27.95
CA ASN A 62 0.04 21.20 -27.25
C ASN A 62 1.22 21.64 -26.39
N SER A 63 2.02 22.52 -26.96
CA SER A 63 2.99 23.37 -26.29
C SER A 63 2.27 24.64 -25.84
N ASN A 64 2.46 25.06 -24.59
CA ASN A 64 2.81 26.44 -24.23
C ASN A 64 2.97 26.60 -22.72
N TRP A 65 4.23 26.58 -22.29
CA TRP A 65 4.72 27.30 -21.12
C TRP A 65 4.70 28.81 -21.40
N ARG A 66 4.25 29.65 -20.46
CA ARG A 66 4.79 31.02 -20.25
C ARG A 66 4.60 31.49 -18.81
N GLN A 67 5.65 32.08 -18.24
CA GLN A 67 5.57 33.07 -17.15
C GLN A 67 5.75 34.51 -17.70
N PRO A 68 5.90 35.59 -16.88
CA PRO A 68 4.93 36.70 -16.81
C PRO A 68 5.52 38.03 -17.33
N LEU A 69 4.72 39.11 -17.45
CA LEU A 69 5.15 40.52 -17.23
C LEU A 69 4.02 41.56 -17.45
N SER A 70 3.94 42.49 -16.48
CA SER A 70 3.61 43.93 -16.50
C SER A 70 2.28 44.49 -17.03
N TRP A 71 1.71 45.40 -16.22
CA TRP A 71 0.56 46.28 -16.42
C TRP A 71 0.79 47.39 -17.46
N GLU A 72 -0.26 47.78 -18.22
CA GLU A 72 -0.73 49.16 -18.48
C GLU A 72 -2.06 49.18 -19.31
N LYS A 73 -2.92 50.18 -19.08
CA LYS A 73 -4.29 50.44 -19.63
C LYS A 73 -4.24 51.37 -20.88
N PRO A 74 -5.34 51.83 -21.53
CA PRO A 74 -6.67 51.24 -21.88
C PRO A 74 -7.15 51.51 -23.37
N LEU A 75 -8.15 50.71 -23.84
CA LEU A 75 -9.34 50.90 -24.76
C LEU A 75 -9.39 52.04 -25.85
N PRO A 76 -10.20 51.98 -26.97
CA PRO A 76 -11.55 51.35 -27.07
C PRO A 76 -12.08 50.81 -28.47
N HIS A 77 -13.30 50.21 -28.43
CA HIS A 77 -14.33 49.95 -29.49
C HIS A 77 -14.01 48.92 -30.63
N SER A 78 -14.89 48.04 -31.13
CA SER A 78 -16.35 47.86 -31.10
C SER A 78 -16.77 46.41 -31.49
N ASP A 79 -17.84 45.91 -30.85
CA ASP A 79 -18.91 45.00 -31.29
C ASP A 79 -18.68 43.85 -32.31
N ASN A 80 -18.90 42.60 -31.88
CA ASN A 80 -19.96 41.76 -32.44
C ASN A 80 -20.23 40.48 -31.61
N ASN A 81 -21.53 40.18 -31.49
CA ASN A 81 -22.15 39.13 -30.67
C ASN A 81 -21.89 37.70 -31.17
N ALA A 82 -21.47 36.81 -30.26
CA ALA A 82 -21.89 35.41 -30.22
C ALA A 82 -21.70 34.88 -28.79
N GLN A 83 -22.78 34.38 -28.19
CA GLN A 83 -22.88 33.99 -26.79
C GLN A 83 -21.89 32.86 -26.44
N GLY A 84 -20.90 33.19 -25.60
CA GLY A 84 -19.94 32.27 -25.01
C GLY A 84 -19.97 32.38 -23.49
N ILE A 85 -19.90 31.22 -22.84
CA ILE A 85 -19.90 30.96 -21.40
C ILE A 85 -19.05 32.00 -20.64
N THR A 86 -19.60 32.58 -19.58
CA THR A 86 -18.94 33.68 -18.85
C THR A 86 -18.00 33.15 -17.77
N ARG A 87 -17.01 33.95 -17.37
CA ARG A 87 -16.09 33.64 -16.25
C ARG A 87 -16.79 33.46 -14.88
N LYS A 88 -18.09 33.76 -14.75
CA LYS A 88 -18.89 33.41 -13.57
C LYS A 88 -19.26 31.92 -13.55
N ASP A 89 -19.37 31.28 -14.71
CA ASP A 89 -19.74 29.87 -14.84
C ASP A 89 -18.53 28.96 -14.54
N ILE A 90 -17.32 29.43 -14.83
CA ILE A 90 -16.07 28.72 -14.49
C ILE A 90 -15.71 28.87 -12.99
N ALA A 91 -16.16 29.96 -12.34
CA ALA A 91 -16.00 30.14 -10.90
C ALA A 91 -16.94 29.23 -10.07
N ALA A 92 -18.04 28.75 -10.66
CA ALA A 92 -18.96 27.80 -10.01
C ALA A 92 -18.40 26.36 -9.97
N ALA A 93 -17.64 25.94 -10.99
CA ALA A 93 -17.06 24.59 -11.04
C ALA A 93 -15.89 24.37 -10.06
N ASN A 94 -15.17 25.43 -9.69
CA ASN A 94 -14.08 25.37 -8.70
C ASN A 94 -14.53 25.65 -7.26
N SER A 95 -15.83 25.88 -7.03
CA SER A 95 -16.42 26.10 -5.70
C SER A 95 -17.15 24.87 -5.14
N LEU A 96 -17.06 23.71 -5.80
CA LEU A 96 -17.76 22.47 -5.44
C LEU A 96 -16.87 21.41 -4.78
N MET A 97 -15.70 21.78 -4.26
CA MET A 97 -14.97 20.94 -3.31
C MET A 97 -14.97 21.62 -1.94
N PRO A 98 -15.33 20.92 -0.84
CA PRO A 98 -15.33 21.54 0.47
C PRO A 98 -13.91 21.98 0.84
N HIS A 99 -13.73 23.29 0.97
CA HIS A 99 -12.59 23.88 1.66
C HIS A 99 -12.55 23.34 3.09
N PHE A 100 -11.62 22.43 3.39
CA PHE A 100 -11.18 22.18 4.76
C PHE A 100 -10.36 23.39 5.22
N GLY A 101 -11.07 24.45 5.59
CA GLY A 101 -10.49 25.61 6.25
C GLY A 101 -10.02 25.24 7.65
N SER A 102 -8.76 25.58 7.95
CA SER A 102 -8.17 25.62 9.28
C SER A 102 -9.11 26.31 10.27
N LYS A 103 -9.79 25.55 11.12
CA LYS A 103 -10.42 26.08 12.34
C LYS A 103 -9.59 25.63 13.52
N LYS A 104 -9.16 26.63 14.31
CA LYS A 104 -8.52 26.47 15.62
C LYS A 104 -9.22 25.38 16.43
N GLU A 105 -8.40 24.57 17.11
CA GLU A 105 -8.82 23.58 18.10
C GLU A 105 -9.94 24.15 19.00
N PRO A 106 -11.14 23.56 19.01
CA PRO A 106 -12.03 23.74 20.14
C PRO A 106 -11.45 22.92 21.29
N THR A 107 -11.40 23.49 22.49
CA THR A 107 -11.10 22.74 23.71
C THR A 107 -12.16 21.64 23.90
N TYR A 108 -11.75 20.39 23.66
CA TYR A 108 -12.65 19.24 23.58
C TYR A 108 -13.09 18.77 24.96
N THR A 109 -14.41 18.72 25.17
CA THR A 109 -15.04 18.05 26.30
C THR A 109 -15.51 16.66 25.84
N PRO A 110 -15.25 15.56 26.58
CA PRO A 110 -15.46 14.21 26.06
C PRO A 110 -16.94 13.85 25.86
N THR A 111 -17.27 13.44 24.63
CA THR A 111 -18.57 12.88 24.19
C THR A 111 -18.85 11.48 24.73
N ILE A 112 -18.05 10.98 25.69
CA ILE A 112 -18.30 9.73 26.41
C ILE A 112 -19.73 9.72 26.97
N LYS A 113 -20.22 10.87 27.47
CA LYS A 113 -21.60 11.00 27.97
C LYS A 113 -22.70 10.86 26.92
N ALA A 114 -22.47 11.15 25.64
CA ALA A 114 -23.53 11.06 24.63
C ALA A 114 -23.78 9.62 24.18
N VAL A 115 -22.71 8.81 24.07
CA VAL A 115 -22.83 7.37 23.81
C VAL A 115 -23.43 6.67 25.03
N ASP A 116 -23.00 7.02 26.26
CA ASP A 116 -23.57 6.47 27.50
C ASP A 116 -25.05 6.86 27.70
N ASN A 117 -25.48 8.04 27.26
CA ASN A 117 -26.86 8.51 27.39
C ASN A 117 -27.83 7.94 26.32
N LEU A 118 -27.31 7.32 25.25
CA LEU A 118 -28.13 6.59 24.27
C LEU A 118 -28.45 5.16 24.71
N ILE A 119 -27.72 4.63 25.71
CA ILE A 119 -27.84 3.26 26.25
C ILE A 119 -29.25 2.92 26.80
N PRO A 120 -29.99 3.81 27.51
CA PRO A 120 -31.26 3.41 28.11
C PRO A 120 -32.41 3.23 27.10
N LYS A 121 -32.26 3.69 25.85
CA LYS A 121 -33.34 3.62 24.84
C LYS A 121 -33.46 2.25 24.16
N PHE A 122 -32.46 1.39 24.31
CA PHE A 122 -32.42 0.07 23.66
C PHE A 122 -32.48 -1.12 24.64
N THR A 123 -32.65 -0.89 25.95
CA THR A 123 -32.80 -1.96 26.94
C THR A 123 -34.24 -2.38 27.24
N ASN A 124 -35.24 -1.90 26.49
CA ASN A 124 -36.63 -2.33 26.63
C ASN A 124 -37.06 -3.35 25.56
N ILE A 125 -36.30 -4.44 25.45
CA ILE A 125 -36.80 -5.70 24.91
C ILE A 125 -36.74 -6.71 26.07
N ASP A 126 -37.92 -6.96 26.65
CA ASP A 126 -38.30 -7.88 27.72
C ASP A 126 -37.18 -8.54 28.56
N LEU A 127 -36.95 -7.96 29.73
CA LEU A 127 -36.39 -8.64 30.91
C LEU A 127 -37.47 -8.75 32.00
N HIS A 128 -38.59 -9.40 31.69
CA HIS A 128 -39.57 -9.83 32.69
C HIS A 128 -39.78 -11.34 32.64
N GLU A 129 -38.74 -12.10 32.95
CA GLU A 129 -38.88 -13.41 33.60
C GLU A 129 -37.51 -13.89 34.08
N ARG A 130 -37.17 -13.55 35.33
CA ARG A 130 -36.32 -14.33 36.26
C ARG A 130 -35.94 -13.44 37.44
N ASN A 131 -36.85 -13.33 38.39
CA ASN A 131 -36.49 -13.15 39.79
C ASN A 131 -37.18 -14.25 40.57
N ASN A 132 -36.46 -15.35 40.76
CA ASN A 132 -36.50 -16.13 41.99
C ASN A 132 -35.30 -17.08 42.04
N VAL A 133 -34.71 -17.17 43.24
CA VAL A 133 -33.65 -18.07 43.72
C VAL A 133 -32.21 -17.53 43.71
N THR A 134 -31.77 -17.10 44.89
CA THR A 134 -30.39 -17.19 45.42
C THR A 134 -30.32 -18.38 46.41
N PRO A 135 -29.16 -18.73 47.02
CA PRO A 135 -27.95 -19.25 46.38
C PRO A 135 -27.41 -20.49 47.14
N ASN A 136 -27.08 -21.60 46.46
CA ASN A 136 -26.00 -22.53 46.85
C ASN A 136 -26.07 -23.83 46.05
N THR A 137 -25.11 -24.00 45.13
CA THR A 137 -24.37 -25.25 44.77
C THR A 137 -23.84 -25.15 43.33
N GLN A 138 -22.95 -24.19 43.08
CA GLN A 138 -22.01 -24.30 41.97
C GLN A 138 -20.92 -25.31 42.38
N LYS A 139 -21.09 -26.58 42.01
CA LYS A 139 -19.99 -27.55 41.85
C LYS A 139 -20.43 -28.87 41.20
N SER A 140 -21.20 -28.82 40.12
CA SER A 140 -21.35 -29.96 39.19
C SER A 140 -22.29 -29.54 38.06
N GLN A 141 -21.74 -29.22 36.89
CA GLN A 141 -22.38 -29.23 35.56
C GLN A 141 -21.64 -28.29 34.58
N ILE A 142 -20.32 -28.47 34.45
CA ILE A 142 -19.59 -28.16 33.22
C ILE A 142 -18.65 -29.35 32.98
N GLN A 143 -19.25 -30.53 32.77
CA GLN A 143 -18.51 -31.74 32.45
C GLN A 143 -19.40 -32.71 31.65
N GLU A 144 -20.21 -32.21 30.70
CA GLU A 144 -21.06 -33.13 29.91
C GLU A 144 -21.45 -32.62 28.51
N ARG A 145 -20.60 -31.85 27.83
CA ARG A 145 -20.84 -31.48 26.42
C ARG A 145 -19.69 -31.67 25.44
N ASN A 146 -18.60 -32.31 25.85
CA ASN A 146 -17.52 -32.74 24.94
C ASN A 146 -17.29 -34.25 25.05
N ARG A 147 -18.19 -35.02 24.45
CA ARG A 147 -18.00 -36.44 24.08
C ARG A 147 -18.96 -36.75 22.94
N ILE A 148 -18.46 -36.86 21.71
CA ILE A 148 -18.51 -38.02 20.78
C ILE A 148 -18.55 -37.35 19.38
N VAL A 149 -17.67 -37.51 18.39
CA VAL A 149 -16.93 -38.67 17.84
C VAL A 149 -15.56 -38.21 17.28
N LEU A 150 -14.47 -38.80 17.75
CA LEU A 150 -13.26 -39.07 16.95
C LEU A 150 -12.74 -40.45 17.39
N ASN A 151 -13.08 -41.49 16.64
CA ASN A 151 -12.31 -42.74 16.56
C ASN A 151 -11.35 -42.58 15.38
N GLY A 152 -10.09 -42.97 15.35
CA GLY A 152 -9.14 -43.64 16.25
C GLY A 152 -7.86 -43.76 15.40
N SER A 153 -6.64 -43.59 15.90
CA SER A 153 -5.92 -44.65 16.61
C SER A 153 -4.51 -44.16 17.02
N SER A 154 -4.25 -44.24 18.33
CA SER A 154 -3.01 -44.67 19.05
C SER A 154 -1.59 -44.37 18.51
N SER A 155 -0.93 -43.41 19.21
CA SER A 155 0.45 -43.33 19.79
C SER A 155 1.47 -44.49 19.61
N PRO A 156 2.83 -44.26 19.69
CA PRO A 156 3.47 -43.54 20.81
C PRO A 156 4.71 -42.65 20.51
N ARG A 157 5.12 -41.93 21.57
CA ARG A 157 6.25 -41.00 21.72
C ARG A 157 7.60 -41.62 21.32
N HIS A 158 8.41 -40.86 20.58
CA HIS A 158 9.87 -40.79 20.73
C HIS A 158 10.41 -39.44 20.21
N ASN A 159 11.30 -38.82 20.99
CA ASN A 159 12.23 -37.81 20.53
C ASN A 159 13.49 -38.57 20.06
N PRO A 160 14.05 -38.29 18.86
CA PRO A 160 15.31 -37.54 18.85
C PRO A 160 15.54 -36.64 17.61
N SER A 161 16.56 -35.80 17.76
CA SER A 161 17.31 -34.97 16.81
C SER A 161 17.54 -35.47 15.37
N ASN A 162 17.68 -34.47 14.47
CA ASN A 162 18.27 -34.46 13.12
C ASN A 162 17.55 -35.17 11.96
N GLY A 163 17.43 -34.44 10.83
CA GLY A 163 17.26 -35.03 9.50
C GLY A 163 16.11 -34.45 8.68
N SER A 164 16.45 -33.66 7.69
CA SER A 164 15.65 -33.30 6.52
C SER A 164 14.74 -34.44 6.03
N ASN A 165 13.43 -34.17 5.85
CA ASN A 165 12.68 -34.73 4.72
C ASN A 165 11.32 -34.05 4.49
N TRP A 166 11.15 -33.64 3.24
CA TRP A 166 10.01 -33.00 2.62
C TRP A 166 8.71 -33.80 2.78
N ARG A 167 7.61 -33.13 3.14
CA ARG A 167 6.25 -33.65 2.90
C ARG A 167 5.61 -32.91 1.73
N LYS A 168 5.12 -33.67 0.75
CA LYS A 168 4.36 -33.22 -0.41
C LYS A 168 3.08 -32.46 0.03
N PRO A 169 2.68 -31.39 -0.67
CA PRO A 169 1.36 -30.78 -0.47
C PRO A 169 0.24 -31.73 -0.92
N SER A 170 -0.86 -31.72 -0.18
CA SER A 170 -2.10 -32.44 -0.48
C SER A 170 -2.78 -31.89 -1.75
N SER A 171 -3.35 -32.78 -2.54
CA SER A 171 -3.75 -32.62 -3.94
C SER A 171 -5.07 -31.89 -4.21
N ASN A 172 -5.47 -30.87 -3.44
CA ASN A 172 -6.82 -30.29 -3.59
C ASN A 172 -6.94 -28.79 -3.84
N ASP A 173 -5.87 -28.05 -4.10
CA ASP A 173 -5.95 -26.67 -4.64
C ASP A 173 -5.11 -26.59 -5.92
N LYS A 174 -5.80 -26.55 -7.06
CA LYS A 174 -5.20 -26.54 -8.40
C LYS A 174 -5.14 -25.10 -8.94
N ASP A 175 -4.07 -24.39 -8.61
CA ASP A 175 -3.73 -23.07 -9.15
C ASP A 175 -2.62 -23.21 -10.21
N HIS A 176 -2.90 -22.81 -11.46
CA HIS A 176 -2.23 -23.37 -12.64
C HIS A 176 -1.25 -22.46 -13.42
N THR A 177 -1.14 -21.17 -13.12
CA THR A 177 -0.55 -20.22 -14.10
C THR A 177 1.00 -20.17 -14.11
N GLY A 178 1.67 -20.11 -12.96
CA GLY A 178 3.14 -20.20 -12.81
C GLY A 178 3.70 -21.62 -12.71
N LEU A 179 2.89 -22.57 -12.22
CA LEU A 179 3.19 -23.99 -12.25
C LEU A 179 3.40 -24.46 -13.71
N SER A 180 2.65 -23.89 -14.67
CA SER A 180 2.84 -24.16 -16.10
C SER A 180 4.25 -23.85 -16.59
N TYR A 181 4.87 -22.74 -16.18
CA TYR A 181 6.22 -22.35 -16.63
C TYR A 181 7.30 -23.25 -16.04
N HIS A 182 7.22 -23.53 -14.74
CA HIS A 182 8.16 -24.43 -14.06
C HIS A 182 8.04 -25.88 -14.54
N ILE A 183 6.81 -26.35 -14.80
CA ILE A 183 6.58 -27.65 -15.43
C ILE A 183 7.15 -27.64 -16.86
N ARG A 184 6.97 -26.56 -17.63
CA ARG A 184 7.54 -26.45 -18.98
C ARG A 184 9.05 -26.51 -18.94
N ARG A 185 9.68 -25.86 -17.97
CA ARG A 185 11.12 -25.93 -17.76
C ARG A 185 11.60 -27.34 -17.39
N LYS A 186 10.87 -28.07 -16.53
CA LYS A 186 11.16 -29.48 -16.22
C LYS A 186 11.01 -30.37 -17.47
N PHE A 187 9.96 -30.14 -18.26
CA PHE A 187 9.75 -30.83 -19.52
C PHE A 187 10.88 -30.57 -20.53
N ASP A 188 11.26 -29.30 -20.70
CA ASP A 188 12.36 -28.87 -21.60
C ASP A 188 13.72 -29.41 -21.12
N GLN A 189 13.88 -29.69 -19.83
CA GLN A 189 15.04 -30.36 -19.22
C GLN A 189 14.96 -31.90 -19.28
N GLY A 190 13.94 -32.46 -19.93
CA GLY A 190 13.81 -33.90 -20.17
C GLY A 190 13.21 -34.71 -19.01
N PHE A 191 12.61 -34.06 -18.00
CA PHE A 191 11.93 -34.78 -16.92
C PHE A 191 10.57 -35.32 -17.40
N GLU A 192 10.23 -36.55 -16.98
CA GLU A 192 8.90 -37.11 -17.20
C GLU A 192 7.84 -36.35 -16.39
N LEU A 193 6.81 -35.89 -17.09
CA LEU A 193 5.69 -35.18 -16.50
C LEU A 193 4.59 -36.13 -16.06
N SER A 194 4.03 -35.85 -14.88
CA SER A 194 2.80 -36.52 -14.43
C SER A 194 1.59 -36.12 -15.29
N ALA A 195 0.50 -36.88 -15.20
CA ALA A 195 -0.76 -36.52 -15.88
C ALA A 195 -1.30 -35.16 -15.42
N ALA A 196 -1.12 -34.81 -14.15
CA ALA A 196 -1.48 -33.50 -13.60
C ALA A 196 -0.61 -32.38 -14.19
N ASP A 197 0.69 -32.63 -14.38
CA ASP A 197 1.60 -31.65 -14.97
C ASP A 197 1.25 -31.33 -16.43
N LYS A 198 0.81 -32.34 -17.19
CA LYS A 198 0.37 -32.19 -18.58
C LYS A 198 -0.94 -31.40 -18.69
N GLU A 199 -1.85 -31.56 -17.74
CA GLU A 199 -3.09 -30.77 -17.64
C GLU A 199 -2.77 -29.29 -17.36
N VAL A 200 -1.79 -29.01 -16.48
CA VAL A 200 -1.34 -27.63 -16.18
C VAL A 200 -0.69 -26.96 -17.39
N LEU A 201 0.10 -27.69 -18.19
CA LEU A 201 0.70 -27.19 -19.43
C LEU A 201 -0.31 -26.84 -20.54
N SER A 202 -1.53 -27.37 -20.45
CA SER A 202 -2.59 -27.07 -21.42
C SER A 202 -3.26 -25.71 -21.19
N GLN A 203 -3.05 -25.08 -20.03
CA GLN A 203 -3.63 -23.78 -19.71
C GLN A 203 -2.76 -22.61 -20.21
N PRO A 204 -3.36 -21.48 -20.64
CA PRO A 204 -2.61 -20.29 -20.99
C PRO A 204 -1.86 -19.73 -19.77
N ASN A 205 -0.58 -19.42 -19.94
CA ASN A 205 0.21 -18.78 -18.91
C ASN A 205 -0.16 -17.28 -18.86
N SER A 206 -0.95 -16.89 -17.86
CA SER A 206 -1.45 -15.52 -17.70
C SER A 206 -0.35 -14.46 -17.58
N LEU A 207 0.82 -14.80 -17.01
CA LEU A 207 1.99 -13.91 -17.02
C LEU A 207 2.59 -13.78 -18.41
N LEU A 208 2.62 -14.85 -19.20
CA LEU A 208 3.13 -14.79 -20.58
C LEU A 208 2.17 -14.01 -21.49
N GLU A 209 0.86 -14.10 -21.26
CA GLU A 209 -0.12 -13.27 -21.96
C GLU A 209 0.09 -11.78 -21.68
N MET A 210 0.40 -11.43 -20.44
CA MET A 210 0.67 -10.05 -20.03
C MET A 210 2.06 -9.58 -20.49
N LEU A 211 3.11 -10.32 -20.13
CA LEU A 211 4.51 -9.90 -20.20
C LEU A 211 5.26 -10.48 -21.42
N GLY A 212 4.65 -11.34 -22.23
CA GLY A 212 5.35 -12.11 -23.27
C GLY A 212 5.91 -11.27 -24.42
N SER A 213 5.45 -10.04 -24.59
CA SER A 213 5.99 -9.10 -25.56
C SER A 213 5.75 -7.65 -25.12
N LYS A 214 6.49 -6.73 -25.73
CA LYS A 214 6.23 -5.30 -25.58
C LYS A 214 4.77 -4.95 -25.91
N ARG A 215 4.25 -5.48 -27.02
CA ARG A 215 2.86 -5.23 -27.48
C ARG A 215 1.82 -5.71 -26.46
N SER A 216 2.01 -6.88 -25.88
CA SER A 216 1.06 -7.43 -24.91
C SER A 216 1.03 -6.61 -23.62
N LEU A 217 2.20 -6.21 -23.12
CA LEU A 217 2.30 -5.38 -21.93
C LEU A 217 1.59 -4.04 -22.13
N TYR A 218 1.82 -3.35 -23.25
CA TYR A 218 1.11 -2.10 -23.53
C TYR A 218 -0.39 -2.28 -23.73
N ALA A 219 -0.83 -3.42 -24.29
CA ALA A 219 -2.26 -3.72 -24.39
C ALA A 219 -2.89 -3.84 -22.99
N THR A 220 -2.25 -4.59 -22.07
CA THR A 220 -2.69 -4.69 -20.67
C THR A 220 -2.66 -3.32 -19.97
N MET A 221 -1.62 -2.52 -20.17
CA MET A 221 -1.52 -1.16 -19.61
C MET A 221 -2.71 -0.30 -20.03
N ASN A 222 -2.99 -0.23 -21.33
CA ASN A 222 -4.09 0.59 -21.86
C ASN A 222 -5.46 0.07 -21.38
N GLU A 223 -5.63 -1.24 -21.29
CA GLU A 223 -6.85 -1.86 -20.78
C GLU A 223 -7.09 -1.50 -19.30
N LEU A 224 -6.08 -1.70 -18.44
CA LEU A 224 -6.17 -1.36 -17.01
C LEU A 224 -6.41 0.13 -16.81
N ASP A 225 -5.70 0.97 -17.56
CA ASP A 225 -5.83 2.42 -17.44
C ASP A 225 -7.22 2.90 -17.84
N SER A 226 -7.67 2.52 -19.04
CA SER A 226 -8.99 2.90 -19.54
C SER A 226 -10.14 2.40 -18.64
N LYS A 227 -10.05 1.17 -18.12
CA LYS A 227 -11.06 0.62 -17.21
C LYS A 227 -11.12 1.40 -15.89
N THR A 228 -9.98 1.68 -15.27
CA THR A 228 -9.94 2.35 -13.96
C THR A 228 -10.35 3.82 -14.04
N LEU A 229 -9.96 4.53 -15.11
CA LEU A 229 -10.42 5.90 -15.37
C LEU A 229 -11.93 5.96 -15.62
N LYS A 230 -12.47 5.00 -16.37
CA LYS A 230 -13.92 4.91 -16.59
C LYS A 230 -14.67 4.73 -15.28
N VAL A 231 -14.25 3.79 -14.43
CA VAL A 231 -14.83 3.57 -13.09
C VAL A 231 -14.81 4.86 -12.27
N GLN A 232 -13.67 5.55 -12.25
CA GLN A 232 -13.53 6.80 -11.49
C GLN A 232 -14.51 7.89 -11.95
N MET A 233 -14.75 8.02 -13.25
CA MET A 233 -15.66 9.04 -13.80
C MET A 233 -17.14 8.68 -13.61
N GLU A 234 -17.49 7.40 -13.78
CA GLU A 234 -18.89 6.94 -13.77
C GLU A 234 -19.44 6.71 -12.35
N ASP A 235 -18.59 6.25 -11.42
CA ASP A 235 -19.04 5.92 -10.06
C ASP A 235 -19.00 7.11 -9.09
N PHE A 236 -18.35 8.23 -9.43
CA PHE A 236 -18.14 9.34 -8.48
C PHE A 236 -19.42 9.83 -7.79
N SER A 237 -20.47 10.11 -8.57
CA SER A 237 -21.76 10.58 -8.02
C SER A 237 -22.49 9.49 -7.23
N ARG A 238 -22.31 8.22 -7.59
CA ARG A 238 -22.89 7.07 -6.89
C ARG A 238 -22.20 6.85 -5.55
N GLU A 239 -20.88 7.06 -5.50
CA GLU A 239 -20.08 7.03 -4.28
C GLU A 239 -20.48 8.14 -3.30
N GLU A 240 -20.60 9.37 -3.79
CA GLU A 240 -21.03 10.52 -3.01
C GLU A 240 -22.45 10.32 -2.45
N MET A 241 -23.38 9.83 -3.28
CA MET A 241 -24.74 9.50 -2.87
C MET A 241 -24.78 8.47 -1.74
N ALA A 242 -24.04 7.36 -1.86
CA ALA A 242 -24.00 6.31 -0.83
C ALA A 242 -23.45 6.84 0.51
N CYS A 243 -22.40 7.68 0.46
CA CYS A 243 -21.84 8.29 1.67
C CYS A 243 -22.82 9.26 2.34
N GLU A 244 -23.49 10.10 1.55
CA GLU A 244 -24.41 11.12 2.06
C GLU A 244 -25.70 10.49 2.61
N HIS A 245 -26.26 9.47 1.95
CA HIS A 245 -27.41 8.74 2.48
C HIS A 245 -27.07 8.07 3.82
N LEU A 246 -25.92 7.39 3.93
CA LEU A 246 -25.50 6.80 5.19
C LEU A 246 -25.35 7.87 6.29
N LYS A 247 -24.79 9.04 5.96
CA LYS A 247 -24.67 10.15 6.92
C LYS A 247 -26.05 10.65 7.38
N GLN A 248 -27.01 10.77 6.47
CA GLN A 248 -28.37 11.23 6.77
C GLN A 248 -29.12 10.25 7.67
N GLU A 249 -29.07 8.95 7.36
CA GLU A 249 -29.68 7.89 8.18
C GLU A 249 -29.14 7.91 9.62
N MET A 250 -27.84 8.14 9.78
CA MET A 250 -27.18 8.15 11.08
C MET A 250 -27.30 9.49 11.83
N GLY A 251 -27.73 10.57 11.16
CA GLY A 251 -27.70 11.93 11.70
C GLY A 251 -28.58 12.14 12.94
N SER A 252 -29.67 11.38 13.07
CA SER A 252 -30.55 11.43 14.25
C SER A 252 -29.88 10.90 15.53
N GLN A 253 -29.01 9.90 15.38
CA GLN A 253 -28.31 9.24 16.48
C GLN A 253 -26.94 9.86 16.73
N PHE A 254 -26.27 10.33 15.66
CA PHE A 254 -24.97 10.96 15.69
C PHE A 254 -25.01 12.31 14.94
N PRO A 255 -25.43 13.41 15.60
CA PRO A 255 -25.65 14.71 14.94
C PRO A 255 -24.42 15.31 14.27
N ASN A 256 -23.22 14.94 14.74
CA ASN A 256 -21.94 15.41 14.20
C ASN A 256 -21.23 14.31 13.38
N CYS A 257 -21.93 13.28 12.94
CA CYS A 257 -21.28 12.21 12.20
C CYS A 257 -20.81 12.66 10.82
N ASN A 258 -19.83 11.93 10.31
CA ASN A 258 -19.36 12.05 8.96
C ASN A 258 -19.06 10.67 8.38
N VAL A 259 -19.17 10.55 7.05
CA VAL A 259 -18.84 9.34 6.31
C VAL A 259 -17.72 9.69 5.35
N ILE A 260 -16.56 9.09 5.55
CA ILE A 260 -15.33 9.46 4.86
C ILE A 260 -14.89 8.31 3.95
N PRO A 261 -14.96 8.45 2.62
CA PRO A 261 -14.50 7.41 1.71
C PRO A 261 -12.97 7.30 1.73
N PHE A 262 -12.45 6.08 1.59
CA PHE A 262 -11.01 5.82 1.48
C PHE A 262 -10.73 4.59 0.59
N GLY A 263 -9.46 4.24 0.43
CA GLY A 263 -9.03 3.06 -0.32
C GLY A 263 -8.88 3.28 -1.83
N ILE A 264 -8.91 2.19 -2.58
CA ILE A 264 -8.44 2.13 -3.97
C ILE A 264 -9.26 2.98 -4.95
N ARG A 265 -10.54 3.24 -4.66
CA ARG A 265 -11.41 4.14 -5.43
C ARG A 265 -10.89 5.58 -5.39
N LEU A 266 -10.51 6.07 -4.22
CA LEU A 266 -9.95 7.42 -4.04
C LEU A 266 -8.59 7.59 -4.75
N LEU A 267 -7.91 6.49 -5.05
CA LEU A 267 -6.65 6.47 -5.80
C LEU A 267 -6.85 6.43 -7.33
N GLY A 268 -8.09 6.32 -7.82
CA GLY A 268 -8.37 6.18 -9.26
C GLY A 268 -7.85 4.87 -9.85
N MET A 269 -7.82 3.81 -9.02
CA MET A 269 -7.26 2.50 -9.38
C MET A 269 -8.26 1.35 -9.15
N ALA A 270 -9.54 1.67 -8.94
CA ALA A 270 -10.56 0.66 -8.68
C ALA A 270 -10.98 -0.08 -9.96
N HIS A 271 -11.09 -1.40 -9.86
CA HIS A 271 -11.77 -2.21 -10.86
C HIS A 271 -13.30 -2.08 -10.74
N PRO A 272 -14.07 -2.40 -11.79
CA PRO A 272 -15.53 -2.45 -11.71
C PRO A 272 -16.00 -3.31 -10.54
N ASN A 273 -17.09 -2.92 -9.90
CA ASN A 273 -17.71 -3.60 -8.75
C ASN A 273 -16.88 -3.61 -7.45
N THR A 274 -15.70 -2.96 -7.42
CA THR A 274 -14.95 -2.77 -6.16
C THR A 274 -15.85 -2.06 -5.16
N ALA A 275 -15.92 -2.53 -3.91
CA ALA A 275 -16.76 -1.88 -2.91
C ALA A 275 -16.26 -0.47 -2.55
N ILE A 276 -17.16 0.38 -2.09
CA ILE A 276 -16.84 1.66 -1.46
C ILE A 276 -16.42 1.38 -0.03
N TYR A 277 -15.19 1.74 0.32
CA TYR A 277 -14.72 1.68 1.70
C TYR A 277 -14.95 3.02 2.37
N MET A 278 -15.66 3.00 3.48
CA MET A 278 -16.10 4.18 4.22
C MET A 278 -15.66 4.07 5.67
N PHE A 279 -15.13 5.16 6.21
CA PHE A 279 -14.95 5.32 7.64
C PHE A 279 -16.14 6.10 8.18
N PHE A 280 -16.81 5.54 9.19
CA PHE A 280 -17.87 6.24 9.92
C PHE A 280 -17.28 6.97 11.12
N ASP A 281 -17.21 8.29 11.03
CA ASP A 281 -16.90 9.16 12.14
C ASP A 281 -18.20 9.48 12.89
N SER A 282 -18.34 8.98 14.11
CA SER A 282 -19.40 9.36 15.06
C SER A 282 -19.24 10.80 15.60
N GLY A 283 -18.18 11.50 15.18
CA GLY A 283 -17.87 12.89 15.50
C GLY A 283 -16.62 13.07 16.36
N ASN A 284 -16.03 11.98 16.85
CA ASN A 284 -14.82 12.02 17.68
C ASN A 284 -13.93 10.78 17.61
N ASN A 285 -14.30 9.73 16.86
CA ASN A 285 -13.50 8.48 16.81
C ASN A 285 -12.37 8.52 15.77
N TYR A 286 -12.32 9.52 14.88
CA TYR A 286 -11.26 9.63 13.88
C TYR A 286 -9.84 9.62 14.48
N TYR A 287 -9.62 10.36 15.57
CA TYR A 287 -8.28 10.55 16.16
C TYR A 287 -7.93 9.56 17.29
N GLN A 288 -8.88 8.73 17.71
CA GLN A 288 -8.75 7.96 18.95
C GLN A 288 -7.86 6.71 18.79
N PRO A 289 -7.23 6.24 19.88
CA PRO A 289 -6.56 4.95 19.90
C PRO A 289 -7.56 3.80 19.80
N THR A 290 -7.30 2.85 18.90
CA THR A 290 -8.22 1.73 18.60
C THR A 290 -8.46 0.85 19.81
N ASN A 291 -7.40 0.49 20.54
CA ASN A 291 -7.50 -0.46 21.66
C ASN A 291 -8.31 0.10 22.84
N GLU A 292 -8.19 1.40 23.11
CA GLU A 292 -8.88 2.05 24.23
C GLU A 292 -10.36 2.32 23.90
N THR A 293 -10.67 2.46 22.61
CA THR A 293 -12.03 2.76 22.14
C THR A 293 -12.78 1.55 21.59
N LYS A 294 -12.22 0.34 21.69
CA LYS A 294 -12.82 -0.88 21.12
C LYS A 294 -14.26 -1.09 21.55
N HIS A 295 -14.58 -0.94 22.84
CA HIS A 295 -15.95 -1.07 23.32
C HIS A 295 -16.90 -0.07 22.65
N ILE A 296 -16.47 1.19 22.51
CA ILE A 296 -17.23 2.26 21.86
C ILE A 296 -17.43 1.94 20.37
N GLN A 297 -16.38 1.47 19.68
CA GLN A 297 -16.45 1.06 18.27
C GLN A 297 -17.46 -0.07 18.07
N THR A 298 -17.46 -1.09 18.93
CA THR A 298 -18.45 -2.18 18.88
C THR A 298 -19.88 -1.65 19.07
N GLN A 299 -20.11 -0.68 19.95
CA GLN A 299 -21.46 -0.09 20.11
C GLN A 299 -21.88 0.70 18.88
N ILE A 300 -21.00 1.55 18.34
CA ILE A 300 -21.27 2.32 17.11
C ILE A 300 -21.59 1.35 15.96
N ARG A 301 -20.81 0.27 15.81
CA ARG A 301 -21.03 -0.75 14.78
C ARG A 301 -22.42 -1.37 14.88
N LYS A 302 -22.84 -1.77 16.08
CA LYS A 302 -24.18 -2.35 16.31
C LYS A 302 -25.29 -1.38 15.95
N ILE A 303 -25.18 -0.14 16.41
CA ILE A 303 -26.14 0.91 16.11
C ILE A 303 -26.23 1.17 14.59
N VAL A 304 -25.09 1.24 13.91
CA VAL A 304 -25.03 1.44 12.45
C VAL A 304 -25.62 0.23 11.73
N PHE A 305 -25.26 -1.00 12.12
CA PHE A 305 -25.81 -2.23 11.56
C PHE A 305 -27.34 -2.26 11.69
N GLU A 306 -27.88 -2.01 12.88
CA GLU A 306 -29.33 -1.98 13.13
C GLU A 306 -30.03 -0.90 12.31
N THR A 307 -29.43 0.29 12.21
CA THR A 307 -30.00 1.41 11.46
C THR A 307 -30.07 1.11 9.97
N ILE A 308 -28.97 0.67 9.35
CA ILE A 308 -28.94 0.37 7.92
C ILE A 308 -29.74 -0.89 7.57
N SER A 309 -29.89 -1.85 8.49
CA SER A 309 -30.78 -3.00 8.29
C SER A 309 -32.25 -2.60 8.19
N ASN A 310 -32.63 -1.44 8.72
CA ASN A 310 -34.02 -0.97 8.79
C ASN A 310 -34.31 0.27 7.92
N CYS A 311 -33.30 0.85 7.25
CA CYS A 311 -33.48 2.12 6.51
C CYS A 311 -34.22 1.97 5.16
N GLY A 312 -34.44 0.75 4.67
CA GLY A 312 -35.11 0.52 3.37
C GLY A 312 -34.27 0.86 2.12
N HIS A 313 -33.13 1.52 2.28
CA HIS A 313 -32.18 1.88 1.21
C HIS A 313 -30.96 0.95 1.13
N CYS A 314 -30.87 -0.05 2.02
CA CYS A 314 -29.74 -0.97 2.10
C CYS A 314 -30.22 -2.43 2.03
N GLU A 315 -29.54 -3.21 1.19
CA GLU A 315 -29.78 -4.63 0.98
C GLU A 315 -28.55 -5.46 1.37
N ASN A 316 -28.74 -6.77 1.57
CA ASN A 316 -27.65 -7.71 1.83
C ASN A 316 -26.71 -7.29 2.98
N VAL A 317 -27.27 -6.68 4.01
CA VAL A 317 -26.52 -6.17 5.17
C VAL A 317 -25.90 -7.34 5.96
N ARG A 318 -24.61 -7.22 6.30
CA ARG A 318 -23.87 -8.21 7.11
C ARG A 318 -23.00 -7.49 8.14
N ASP A 319 -23.03 -7.99 9.38
CA ASP A 319 -22.12 -7.59 10.45
C ASP A 319 -20.89 -8.51 10.47
N TRP A 320 -19.70 -7.92 10.39
CA TRP A 320 -18.42 -8.61 10.47
C TRP A 320 -17.71 -8.21 11.76
N ASP A 321 -18.19 -8.75 12.88
CA ASP A 321 -17.73 -8.42 14.25
C ASP A 321 -16.20 -8.50 14.40
N VAL A 322 -15.58 -9.55 13.86
CA VAL A 322 -14.13 -9.77 13.97
C VAL A 322 -13.32 -8.69 13.25
N GLN A 323 -13.82 -8.16 12.14
CA GLN A 323 -13.14 -7.12 11.36
C GLN A 323 -13.58 -5.70 11.72
N GLU A 324 -14.51 -5.53 12.67
CA GLU A 324 -15.13 -4.24 13.02
C GLU A 324 -15.65 -3.50 11.77
N MET A 325 -16.38 -4.25 10.93
CA MET A 325 -16.92 -3.77 9.66
C MET A 325 -18.38 -4.18 9.48
N VAL A 326 -19.12 -3.35 8.75
CA VAL A 326 -20.47 -3.67 8.26
C VAL A 326 -20.47 -3.56 6.75
N THR A 327 -21.02 -4.55 6.07
CA THR A 327 -21.11 -4.57 4.60
C THR A 327 -22.55 -4.58 4.13
N PHE A 328 -22.88 -3.86 3.07
CA PHE A 328 -24.22 -3.80 2.50
C PHE A 328 -24.17 -3.39 1.02
N MET A 329 -25.27 -3.60 0.30
CA MET A 329 -25.52 -3.02 -1.01
C MET A 329 -26.40 -1.79 -0.82
N HIS A 330 -25.95 -0.61 -1.24
CA HIS A 330 -26.79 0.59 -1.19
C HIS A 330 -27.69 0.65 -2.43
N SER A 331 -28.99 0.50 -2.25
CA SER A 331 -29.98 0.26 -3.31
C SER A 331 -30.06 1.41 -4.32
N ASP A 332 -30.01 2.67 -3.90
CA ASP A 332 -30.13 3.80 -4.85
C ASP A 332 -28.90 3.93 -5.74
N SER A 333 -27.72 3.75 -5.15
CA SER A 333 -26.46 3.82 -5.90
C SER A 333 -26.12 2.51 -6.62
N GLN A 334 -26.71 1.38 -6.25
CA GLN A 334 -26.32 0.03 -6.70
C GLN A 334 -24.83 -0.28 -6.43
N MET A 335 -24.32 0.14 -5.27
CA MET A 335 -22.90 0.00 -4.89
C MET A 335 -22.74 -0.87 -3.64
N ASN A 336 -21.81 -1.82 -3.71
CA ASN A 336 -21.34 -2.52 -2.53
C ASN A 336 -20.57 -1.57 -1.62
N CYS A 337 -20.89 -1.59 -0.34
CA CYS A 337 -20.40 -0.69 0.68
C CYS A 337 -19.78 -1.49 1.82
N VAL A 338 -18.64 -1.01 2.32
CA VAL A 338 -17.95 -1.53 3.51
C VAL A 338 -17.69 -0.35 4.43
N VAL A 339 -18.31 -0.35 5.60
CA VAL A 339 -18.12 0.70 6.62
C VAL A 339 -17.28 0.14 7.75
N THR A 340 -16.29 0.90 8.18
CA THR A 340 -15.49 0.62 9.38
C THR A 340 -15.61 1.76 10.39
N PHE A 341 -15.42 1.41 11.66
CA PHE A 341 -15.61 2.31 12.81
C PHE A 341 -14.30 2.55 13.58
N VAL A 342 -13.23 1.87 13.15
CA VAL A 342 -11.86 2.04 13.62
C VAL A 342 -11.33 3.42 13.22
N ASN A 343 -10.32 3.93 13.90
CA ASN A 343 -9.76 5.26 13.69
C ASN A 343 -9.35 5.63 12.23
N GLY A 344 -8.89 6.86 12.07
CA GLY A 344 -8.61 7.50 10.78
C GLY A 344 -7.40 7.00 10.00
N PHE A 345 -6.64 5.98 10.47
CA PHE A 345 -5.40 5.54 9.82
C PHE A 345 -5.60 5.18 8.35
N ARG A 346 -6.65 4.40 8.03
CA ARG A 346 -6.90 3.94 6.65
C ARG A 346 -7.17 5.11 5.68
N HIS A 347 -7.91 6.11 6.14
CA HIS A 347 -8.14 7.33 5.39
C HIS A 347 -6.83 8.10 5.19
N GLN A 348 -6.07 8.32 6.26
CA GLN A 348 -4.83 9.09 6.22
C GLN A 348 -3.75 8.41 5.36
N ASN A 349 -3.64 7.09 5.42
CA ASN A 349 -2.81 6.27 4.54
C ASN A 349 -3.21 6.42 3.07
N THR A 350 -4.52 6.44 2.78
CA THR A 350 -5.02 6.62 1.41
C THR A 350 -4.66 8.02 0.89
N LEU A 351 -4.79 9.06 1.72
CA LEU A 351 -4.37 10.41 1.35
C LEU A 351 -2.87 10.48 1.07
N LEU A 352 -2.04 9.80 1.87
CA LEU A 352 -0.60 9.74 1.63
C LEU A 352 -0.30 9.10 0.27
N LEU A 353 -0.89 7.94 -0.03
CA LEU A 353 -0.73 7.28 -1.33
C LEU A 353 -1.18 8.18 -2.47
N LYS A 354 -2.30 8.91 -2.29
CA LYS A 354 -2.80 9.88 -3.27
C LYS A 354 -1.81 11.02 -3.55
N SER A 355 -1.12 11.51 -2.52
CA SER A 355 -0.05 12.51 -2.67
C SER A 355 1.15 11.93 -3.44
N TYR A 356 1.55 10.68 -3.17
CA TYR A 356 2.62 10.01 -3.92
C TYR A 356 2.31 9.86 -5.42
N LEU A 357 1.05 9.58 -5.77
CA LEU A 357 0.61 9.50 -7.18
C LEU A 357 0.80 10.80 -7.97
N GLN A 358 0.97 11.95 -7.29
CA GLN A 358 1.23 13.23 -7.94
C GLN A 358 2.72 13.46 -8.26
N ILE A 359 3.62 12.64 -7.71
CA ILE A 359 5.08 12.84 -7.86
C ILE A 359 5.58 12.38 -9.23
N ASP A 360 5.16 11.19 -9.67
CA ASP A 360 5.61 10.60 -10.93
C ASP A 360 4.46 9.89 -11.66
N LYS A 361 4.25 10.26 -12.92
CA LYS A 361 3.17 9.71 -13.77
C LYS A 361 3.25 8.19 -13.99
N ARG A 362 4.43 7.58 -13.83
CA ARG A 362 4.64 6.14 -13.99
C ARG A 362 4.09 5.36 -12.80
N LEU A 363 3.96 5.99 -11.62
CA LEU A 363 3.61 5.31 -10.37
C LEU A 363 2.26 4.58 -10.46
N ARG A 364 1.22 5.28 -10.92
CA ARG A 364 -0.13 4.70 -11.01
C ARG A 364 -0.15 3.47 -11.91
N LEU A 365 0.44 3.58 -13.11
CA LEU A 365 0.50 2.47 -14.05
C LEU A 365 1.31 1.30 -13.50
N LEU A 366 2.43 1.56 -12.82
CA LEU A 366 3.22 0.51 -12.19
C LEU A 366 2.43 -0.21 -11.09
N MET A 367 1.72 0.51 -10.22
CA MET A 367 0.85 -0.07 -9.19
C MET A 367 -0.24 -0.96 -9.79
N LEU A 368 -0.90 -0.49 -10.86
CA LEU A 368 -1.92 -1.26 -11.58
C LEU A 368 -1.34 -2.54 -12.18
N LEU A 369 -0.18 -2.47 -12.84
CA LEU A 369 0.45 -3.64 -13.45
C LEU A 369 0.90 -4.66 -12.41
N ILE A 370 1.56 -4.23 -11.33
CA ILE A 370 1.99 -5.14 -10.27
C ILE A 370 0.79 -5.79 -9.59
N THR A 371 -0.29 -5.02 -9.35
CA THR A 371 -1.54 -5.56 -8.81
C THR A 371 -2.13 -6.61 -9.77
N ASP A 372 -2.32 -6.28 -11.03
CA ASP A 372 -2.89 -7.20 -12.04
C ASP A 372 -2.03 -8.46 -12.21
N MET A 373 -0.70 -8.33 -12.17
CA MET A 373 0.23 -9.45 -12.22
C MET A 373 0.03 -10.42 -11.05
N VAL A 374 -0.10 -9.90 -9.82
CA VAL A 374 -0.37 -10.69 -8.61
C VAL A 374 -1.75 -11.34 -8.65
N TYR A 375 -2.76 -10.63 -9.16
CA TYR A 375 -4.12 -11.18 -9.33
C TYR A 375 -4.18 -12.31 -10.35
N ARG A 376 -3.30 -12.31 -11.37
CA ARG A 376 -3.20 -13.36 -12.38
C ARG A 376 -2.38 -14.57 -11.94
N TYR A 377 -1.64 -14.48 -10.83
CA TYR A 377 -0.68 -15.49 -10.41
C TYR A 377 -1.13 -16.25 -9.17
N HIS A 378 -1.47 -17.53 -9.33
CA HIS A 378 -1.64 -18.49 -8.22
C HIS A 378 -2.57 -18.08 -7.07
N ASP A 379 -3.58 -17.26 -7.34
CA ASP A 379 -4.56 -16.81 -6.33
C ASP A 379 -3.90 -16.25 -5.04
N ILE A 380 -2.68 -15.69 -5.15
CA ILE A 380 -1.98 -15.11 -4.00
C ILE A 380 -2.52 -13.72 -3.64
N SER A 381 -3.37 -13.14 -4.50
CA SER A 381 -4.06 -11.86 -4.29
C SER A 381 -4.95 -11.83 -3.05
N LYS A 382 -5.42 -12.99 -2.55
CA LYS A 382 -6.14 -13.09 -1.27
C LYS A 382 -5.25 -12.80 -0.05
N TYR A 383 -3.93 -12.92 -0.21
CA TYR A 383 -2.94 -12.66 0.85
C TYR A 383 -2.24 -11.31 0.66
N PHE A 384 -1.93 -10.95 -0.59
CA PHE A 384 -1.39 -9.65 -0.96
C PHE A 384 -2.50 -8.67 -1.33
N THR A 385 -2.90 -7.84 -0.38
CA THR A 385 -3.84 -6.75 -0.67
C THR A 385 -3.19 -5.73 -1.62
N SER A 386 -4.00 -5.04 -2.42
CA SER A 386 -3.51 -3.94 -3.27
C SER A 386 -2.80 -2.85 -2.46
N TYR A 387 -3.23 -2.63 -1.22
CA TYR A 387 -2.57 -1.71 -0.30
C TYR A 387 -1.12 -2.12 0.02
N VAL A 388 -0.91 -3.40 0.36
CA VAL A 388 0.43 -3.96 0.59
C VAL A 388 1.31 -3.81 -0.65
N LEU A 389 0.78 -4.17 -1.83
CA LEU A 389 1.52 -4.05 -3.09
C LEU A 389 1.88 -2.59 -3.42
N ASN A 390 0.98 -1.64 -3.13
CA ASN A 390 1.25 -0.21 -3.34
C ASN A 390 2.41 0.29 -2.47
N ILE A 391 2.47 -0.11 -1.19
CA ILE A 391 3.61 0.18 -0.32
C ILE A 391 4.89 -0.44 -0.89
N MET A 392 4.83 -1.70 -1.31
CA MET A 392 5.98 -2.40 -1.90
C MET A 392 6.50 -1.69 -3.16
N VAL A 393 5.61 -1.22 -4.04
CA VAL A 393 5.96 -0.46 -5.24
C VAL A 393 6.60 0.88 -4.87
N ILE A 394 6.02 1.62 -3.92
CA ILE A 394 6.60 2.91 -3.48
C ILE A 394 8.00 2.70 -2.91
N MET A 395 8.16 1.73 -2.02
CA MET A 395 9.43 1.44 -1.37
C MET A 395 10.50 1.00 -2.39
N PHE A 396 10.12 0.19 -3.38
CA PHE A 396 11.00 -0.13 -4.51
C PHE A 396 11.49 1.13 -5.23
N LEU A 397 10.58 2.04 -5.60
CA LEU A 397 10.93 3.28 -6.30
C LEU A 397 11.71 4.29 -5.43
N GLN A 398 11.67 4.15 -4.11
CA GLN A 398 12.53 4.89 -3.18
C GLN A 398 13.95 4.33 -3.11
N ARG A 399 14.14 3.03 -3.42
CA ARG A 399 15.42 2.31 -3.25
C ARG A 399 16.16 1.97 -4.55
N ILE A 400 15.57 2.20 -5.71
CA ILE A 400 16.31 2.09 -6.98
C ILE A 400 17.48 3.09 -7.03
N ALA A 401 18.51 2.76 -7.82
CA ALA A 401 19.77 3.52 -7.87
C ALA A 401 19.58 5.03 -8.14
N GLU A 402 18.62 5.39 -8.98
CA GLU A 402 18.13 6.75 -9.14
C GLU A 402 16.69 6.82 -8.61
N PRO A 403 16.48 7.21 -7.33
CA PRO A 403 15.17 7.22 -6.70
C PRO A 403 14.16 8.05 -7.50
N ILE A 404 12.98 7.48 -7.72
CA ILE A 404 11.85 8.18 -8.35
C ILE A 404 11.00 8.87 -7.29
N LEU A 405 10.86 8.26 -6.11
CA LEU A 405 10.03 8.77 -5.04
C LEU A 405 10.87 9.10 -3.79
N PRO A 406 10.53 10.17 -3.04
CA PRO A 406 11.13 10.44 -1.74
C PRO A 406 10.57 9.50 -0.66
N THR A 407 11.35 9.23 0.39
CA THR A 407 10.82 8.59 1.61
C THR A 407 9.91 9.54 2.36
N LEU A 408 8.99 9.01 3.19
CA LEU A 408 8.11 9.83 4.01
C LEU A 408 8.91 10.66 5.03
N SER A 409 10.00 10.13 5.57
CA SER A 409 10.90 10.93 6.43
C SER A 409 11.53 12.07 5.64
N LYS A 410 11.98 11.81 4.39
CA LYS A 410 12.53 12.86 3.54
C LYS A 410 11.51 13.94 3.21
N LEU A 411 10.24 13.57 3.00
CA LEU A 411 9.14 14.53 2.84
C LEU A 411 9.02 15.43 4.07
N ARG A 412 8.93 14.82 5.26
CA ARG A 412 8.78 15.52 6.55
C ARG A 412 9.96 16.44 6.88
N GLU A 413 11.18 16.08 6.48
CA GLU A 413 12.37 16.91 6.65
C GLU A 413 12.43 18.09 5.66
N SER A 414 11.90 17.89 4.45
CA SER A 414 12.11 18.84 3.35
C SER A 414 11.03 19.92 3.27
N PHE A 415 9.86 19.70 3.87
CA PHE A 415 8.72 20.61 3.78
C PHE A 415 8.00 20.75 5.12
N PRO A 416 7.44 21.94 5.42
CA PRO A 416 6.61 22.12 6.60
C PRO A 416 5.30 21.32 6.47
N PHE A 417 4.78 20.85 7.61
CA PHE A 417 3.49 20.18 7.68
C PHE A 417 2.86 20.37 9.05
N GLU A 418 1.54 20.27 9.10
CA GLU A 418 0.80 20.25 10.35
C GLU A 418 0.86 18.86 10.97
N LYS A 419 1.12 18.80 12.28
CA LYS A 419 1.06 17.55 13.04
C LYS A 419 -0.37 17.05 13.08
N VAL A 420 -0.54 15.75 12.89
CA VAL A 420 -1.84 15.08 12.97
C VAL A 420 -1.65 13.82 13.78
N THR A 421 -2.18 13.75 15.00
CA THR A 421 -2.06 12.56 15.84
C THR A 421 -3.31 11.69 15.71
N ILE A 422 -3.14 10.45 15.26
CA ILE A 422 -4.21 9.43 15.23
C ILE A 422 -3.74 8.24 16.06
N GLY A 423 -4.54 7.85 17.06
CA GLY A 423 -4.22 6.71 17.90
C GLY A 423 -2.87 6.77 18.59
N GLY A 424 -2.39 7.98 18.92
CA GLY A 424 -1.08 8.21 19.54
C GLY A 424 0.11 8.26 18.56
N PHE A 425 -0.10 8.05 17.26
CA PHE A 425 0.94 8.13 16.24
C PHE A 425 0.89 9.44 15.45
N GLU A 426 2.04 9.95 15.04
CA GLU A 426 2.16 11.11 14.16
C GLU A 426 1.90 10.72 12.70
N CYS A 427 0.77 11.19 12.18
CA CYS A 427 0.27 10.93 10.85
C CYS A 427 0.32 12.16 9.93
N GLY A 428 0.82 13.30 10.43
CA GLY A 428 1.04 14.51 9.67
C GLY A 428 2.14 14.33 8.62
N TYR A 429 1.94 14.91 7.45
CA TYR A 429 2.90 14.94 6.37
C TYR A 429 2.60 16.15 5.45
N PRO A 430 3.58 16.62 4.66
CA PRO A 430 3.36 17.74 3.75
C PRO A 430 2.30 17.38 2.70
N LYS A 431 1.25 18.19 2.58
CA LYS A 431 0.19 18.01 1.56
C LYS A 431 0.51 18.76 0.27
N ASP A 432 1.13 19.92 0.42
CA ASP A 432 1.57 20.78 -0.68
C ASP A 432 3.10 20.69 -0.78
N PHE A 433 3.57 19.85 -1.71
CA PHE A 433 4.99 19.77 -2.03
C PHE A 433 5.17 19.73 -3.54
N THR A 434 6.31 20.20 -4.01
CA THR A 434 6.70 20.12 -5.42
C THR A 434 8.10 19.53 -5.48
N PHE A 435 8.22 18.34 -6.06
CA PHE A 435 9.51 17.75 -6.33
C PHE A 435 9.99 18.13 -7.73
N SER A 436 11.30 18.31 -7.85
CA SER A 436 11.94 18.25 -9.16
C SER A 436 11.65 16.86 -9.76
N PRO A 437 11.30 16.78 -11.06
CA PRO A 437 11.15 15.50 -11.72
C PRO A 437 12.38 14.62 -11.49
N SER A 438 12.18 13.33 -11.23
CA SER A 438 13.28 12.38 -11.10
C SER A 438 14.13 12.39 -12.37
N SER A 439 15.46 12.30 -12.21
CA SER A 439 16.39 12.09 -13.33
C SER A 439 16.27 10.68 -13.93
N ASN A 440 15.54 9.79 -13.26
CA ASN A 440 15.34 8.42 -13.70
C ASN A 440 14.48 8.35 -14.96
N HIS A 441 15.03 7.80 -16.03
CA HIS A 441 14.39 7.63 -17.33
C HIS A 441 13.95 6.19 -17.65
N LEU A 442 13.94 5.28 -16.67
CA LEU A 442 13.45 3.92 -16.88
C LEU A 442 11.99 3.93 -17.35
N SER A 443 11.73 3.17 -18.41
CA SER A 443 10.38 2.93 -18.89
C SER A 443 9.59 2.05 -17.94
N VAL A 444 8.26 2.02 -18.07
CA VAL A 444 7.39 1.25 -17.16
C VAL A 444 7.73 -0.24 -17.23
N GLU A 445 8.04 -0.77 -18.41
CA GLU A 445 8.48 -2.16 -18.58
C GLU A 445 9.76 -2.49 -17.79
N ASN A 446 10.73 -1.57 -17.80
CA ASN A 446 11.96 -1.72 -17.04
C ASN A 446 11.72 -1.57 -15.54
N LEU A 447 10.75 -0.75 -15.12
CA LEU A 447 10.35 -0.64 -13.73
C LEU A 447 9.63 -1.91 -13.24
N VAL A 448 8.79 -2.56 -14.06
CA VAL A 448 8.19 -3.87 -13.72
C VAL A 448 9.29 -4.92 -13.57
N LYS A 449 10.21 -5.01 -14.54
CA LYS A 449 11.37 -5.92 -14.48
C LYS A 449 12.22 -5.66 -13.23
N GLY A 450 12.47 -4.38 -12.93
CA GLY A 450 13.22 -3.91 -11.77
C GLY A 450 12.54 -4.28 -10.45
N PHE A 451 11.21 -4.10 -10.34
CA PHE A 451 10.42 -4.47 -9.17
C PHE A 451 10.54 -5.97 -8.90
N CYS A 452 10.33 -6.80 -9.92
CA CYS A 452 10.45 -8.25 -9.82
C CYS A 452 11.88 -8.66 -9.43
N ASN A 453 12.90 -8.06 -10.05
CA ASN A 453 14.28 -8.35 -9.72
C ASN A 453 14.66 -7.91 -8.30
N PHE A 454 14.07 -6.82 -7.82
CA PHE A 454 14.27 -6.34 -6.45
C PHE A 454 13.69 -7.34 -5.45
N TYR A 455 12.40 -7.68 -5.58
CA TYR A 455 11.71 -8.49 -4.59
C TYR A 455 12.03 -9.98 -4.63
N LYS A 456 12.47 -10.54 -5.77
CA LYS A 456 12.98 -11.92 -5.77
C LYS A 456 14.29 -12.08 -4.98
N ASN A 457 15.07 -10.99 -4.85
CA ASN A 457 16.35 -10.96 -4.14
C ASN A 457 16.27 -10.23 -2.79
N PHE A 458 15.09 -9.76 -2.41
CA PHE A 458 14.91 -8.99 -1.17
C PHE A 458 15.12 -9.89 0.05
N ASN A 459 15.91 -9.42 1.02
CA ASN A 459 16.17 -10.17 2.24
C ASN A 459 15.00 -10.03 3.23
N PHE A 460 13.95 -10.81 3.01
CA PHE A 460 12.77 -10.80 3.88
C PHE A 460 13.07 -11.22 5.32
N ASP A 461 14.18 -11.91 5.59
CA ASP A 461 14.56 -12.36 6.93
C ASP A 461 15.20 -11.26 7.78
N GLU A 462 15.81 -10.24 7.15
CA GLU A 462 16.50 -9.16 7.86
C GLU A 462 15.87 -7.79 7.64
N ASP A 463 15.26 -7.55 6.49
CA ASP A 463 14.72 -6.26 6.09
C ASP A 463 13.21 -6.19 6.27
N ILE A 464 12.71 -4.98 6.51
CA ILE A 464 11.28 -4.68 6.42
C ILE A 464 10.99 -3.78 5.22
N ILE A 465 9.76 -3.84 4.72
CA ILE A 465 9.27 -2.96 3.66
C ILE A 465 8.59 -1.78 4.34
N SER A 466 9.13 -0.58 4.17
CA SER A 466 8.59 0.64 4.80
C SER A 466 8.79 1.84 3.89
N MET A 467 7.82 2.77 3.89
CA MET A 467 7.94 4.04 3.16
C MET A 467 8.71 5.11 3.95
N LEU A 468 9.09 4.83 5.21
CA LEU A 468 9.65 5.84 6.11
C LEU A 468 11.09 6.21 5.79
N GLY A 469 11.94 5.26 5.44
CA GLY A 469 13.37 5.54 5.35
C GLY A 469 14.17 4.44 4.67
N PRO A 470 15.45 4.71 4.35
CA PRO A 470 16.31 3.73 3.73
C PRO A 470 16.53 2.53 4.65
N GLU A 471 16.50 1.33 4.07
CA GLU A 471 16.88 0.03 4.67
C GLU A 471 16.59 -0.13 6.16
N LEU A 472 15.32 -0.18 6.51
CA LEU A 472 14.91 -0.52 7.86
C LEU A 472 15.04 -2.03 8.09
N LYS A 473 15.70 -2.39 9.20
CA LYS A 473 15.96 -3.77 9.61
C LYS A 473 14.86 -4.27 10.54
N ARG A 474 14.57 -5.57 10.47
CA ARG A 474 13.71 -6.27 11.43
C ARG A 474 14.20 -6.09 12.86
N SER A 475 15.50 -6.15 13.09
CA SER A 475 16.10 -5.98 14.41
C SER A 475 15.78 -4.63 15.07
N MET A 476 15.31 -3.62 14.32
CA MET A 476 14.85 -2.35 14.89
C MET A 476 13.47 -2.51 15.59
N PHE A 477 12.58 -3.29 14.99
CA PHE A 477 11.18 -3.44 15.43
C PHE A 477 10.95 -4.69 16.27
N CYS A 478 11.88 -5.63 16.18
CA CYS A 478 11.84 -6.94 16.79
C CYS A 478 13.05 -7.09 17.71
N PRO A 479 12.95 -7.88 18.81
CA PRO A 479 14.11 -8.17 19.63
C PRO A 479 15.29 -8.65 18.77
N PRO A 480 16.51 -8.09 18.96
CA PRO A 480 16.98 -7.38 20.15
C PRO A 480 16.78 -5.83 20.18
N TYR A 481 16.02 -5.22 19.26
CA TYR A 481 15.78 -3.77 19.20
C TYR A 481 17.06 -2.94 18.97
N GLU A 482 17.79 -3.27 17.92
CA GLU A 482 18.94 -2.49 17.44
C GLU A 482 18.46 -1.13 16.92
N ILE A 483 18.89 -0.05 17.57
CA ILE A 483 18.55 1.31 17.12
C ILE A 483 19.74 1.87 16.33
N ILE A 484 19.48 2.18 15.07
CA ILE A 484 20.36 3.00 14.22
C ILE A 484 19.80 4.44 14.23
N SER A 485 20.62 5.41 13.85
CA SER A 485 20.16 6.79 13.65
C SER A 485 18.97 6.84 12.69
N THR A 486 17.81 7.24 13.20
CA THR A 486 16.55 7.39 12.47
C THR A 486 15.96 8.77 12.74
N THR A 487 14.90 9.11 12.02
CA THR A 487 14.25 10.43 12.05
C THR A 487 12.90 10.33 12.75
N GLU A 488 12.40 11.45 13.27
CA GLU A 488 11.06 11.48 13.86
C GLU A 488 9.97 11.24 12.80
N PRO A 489 8.85 10.57 13.15
CA PRO A 489 8.48 10.04 14.47
C PRO A 489 9.03 8.62 14.77
N LEU A 490 9.74 8.00 13.81
CA LEU A 490 10.24 6.63 13.96
C LEU A 490 11.25 6.52 15.10
N HIS A 491 12.12 7.52 15.25
CA HIS A 491 13.13 7.55 16.30
C HIS A 491 12.53 7.39 17.70
N SER A 492 11.56 8.25 18.06
CA SER A 492 10.88 8.18 19.36
C SER A 492 10.24 6.80 19.60
N TYR A 493 9.54 6.25 18.61
CA TYR A 493 8.92 4.94 18.74
C TYR A 493 9.93 3.81 19.00
N LEU A 494 11.04 3.78 18.27
CA LEU A 494 12.09 2.77 18.46
C LEU A 494 12.77 2.91 19.84
N VAL A 495 12.99 4.14 20.31
CA VAL A 495 13.54 4.41 21.65
C VAL A 495 12.61 3.88 22.75
N SER A 496 11.30 4.13 22.63
CA SER A 496 10.31 3.59 23.58
C SER A 496 10.28 2.06 23.56
N LEU A 497 10.33 1.43 22.38
CA LEU A 497 10.41 -0.03 22.24
C LEU A 497 11.62 -0.62 22.96
N ARG A 498 12.81 -0.07 22.73
CA ARG A 498 14.06 -0.54 23.33
C ARG A 498 14.09 -0.32 24.85
N SER A 499 13.53 0.79 25.32
CA SER A 499 13.49 1.13 26.74
C SER A 499 12.51 0.25 27.52
N GLY A 500 11.73 -0.61 26.84
CA GLY A 500 10.76 -1.48 27.48
C GLY A 500 9.52 -0.73 27.96
N GLU A 501 9.27 0.47 27.44
CA GLU A 501 8.02 1.18 27.69
C GLU A 501 6.84 0.34 27.18
N ASN A 502 5.67 0.54 27.78
CA ASN A 502 4.45 -0.16 27.36
C ASN A 502 3.88 0.46 26.08
N VAL A 503 4.63 0.33 24.99
CA VAL A 503 4.21 0.75 23.64
C VAL A 503 3.74 -0.46 22.82
N PRO A 504 2.77 -0.28 21.91
CA PRO A 504 2.35 -1.32 20.98
C PRO A 504 3.55 -1.88 20.20
N LYS A 505 3.61 -3.22 20.05
CA LYS A 505 4.72 -3.91 19.39
C LYS A 505 4.28 -4.50 18.07
N MET A 506 5.19 -4.51 17.11
CA MET A 506 4.97 -5.17 15.82
C MET A 506 5.02 -6.68 15.94
N ASN A 507 4.10 -7.37 15.27
CA ASN A 507 4.17 -8.82 15.12
C ASN A 507 5.25 -9.20 14.11
N CYS A 508 6.40 -9.60 14.64
CA CYS A 508 7.57 -9.97 13.86
C CYS A 508 7.63 -11.45 13.45
N ASN A 509 6.67 -12.28 13.88
CA ASN A 509 6.67 -13.73 13.63
C ASN A 509 6.17 -14.09 12.21
N LEU A 510 6.15 -13.11 11.31
CA LEU A 510 5.64 -13.25 9.95
C LEU A 510 6.80 -13.16 8.95
N PRO A 511 6.75 -13.94 7.85
CA PRO A 511 7.81 -13.98 6.85
C PRO A 511 7.90 -12.68 6.04
N VAL A 512 6.85 -11.87 6.01
CA VAL A 512 6.85 -10.55 5.37
C VAL A 512 6.41 -9.50 6.36
N ILE A 513 7.20 -8.43 6.47
CA ILE A 513 6.84 -7.24 7.24
C ILE A 513 6.74 -6.06 6.29
N VAL A 514 5.51 -5.59 6.08
CA VAL A 514 5.20 -4.36 5.35
C VAL A 514 4.65 -3.39 6.38
N GLN A 515 5.49 -2.47 6.83
CA GLN A 515 5.15 -1.52 7.85
C GLN A 515 4.17 -0.47 7.32
N GLU A 516 3.08 -0.25 8.05
CA GLU A 516 2.19 0.89 7.85
C GLU A 516 2.94 2.21 8.06
N PRO A 517 2.72 3.24 7.22
CA PRO A 517 3.53 4.47 7.27
C PRO A 517 3.27 5.34 8.51
N PHE A 518 2.15 5.13 9.20
CA PHE A 518 1.76 5.93 10.37
C PHE A 518 1.61 5.10 11.65
N GLU A 519 0.84 4.01 11.61
CA GLU A 519 0.73 3.08 12.74
C GLU A 519 1.98 2.18 12.81
N LEU A 520 3.08 2.69 13.36
CA LEU A 520 4.43 2.13 13.20
C LEU A 520 4.61 0.71 13.75
N ASN A 521 3.70 0.26 14.61
CA ASN A 521 3.65 -1.09 15.15
C ASN A 521 2.84 -2.07 14.28
N ASN A 522 2.17 -1.62 13.23
CA ASN A 522 1.31 -2.47 12.43
C ASN A 522 2.03 -3.02 11.19
N ASN A 523 1.82 -4.32 10.93
CA ASN A 523 2.30 -5.00 9.73
C ASN A 523 1.11 -5.20 8.78
N ALA A 524 1.09 -4.53 7.63
CA ALA A 524 0.01 -4.67 6.66
C ALA A 524 -0.05 -6.06 5.99
N ALA A 525 1.02 -6.86 6.08
CA ALA A 525 1.16 -8.17 5.44
C ALA A 525 0.78 -9.36 6.36
N GLU A 526 -0.12 -9.19 7.32
CA GLU A 526 -0.46 -10.22 8.33
C GLU A 526 -0.91 -11.57 7.75
N LYS A 527 -1.48 -11.55 6.55
CA LYS A 527 -2.00 -12.74 5.87
C LYS A 527 -0.93 -13.50 5.08
N VAL A 528 0.27 -12.93 4.89
CA VAL A 528 1.31 -13.51 4.05
C VAL A 528 2.12 -14.52 4.87
N ASN A 529 1.93 -15.80 4.58
CA ASN A 529 2.73 -16.89 5.14
C ASN A 529 3.92 -17.25 4.23
N LEU A 530 4.77 -18.18 4.67
CA LEU A 530 6.04 -18.48 4.00
C LEU A 530 5.80 -19.04 2.60
N THR A 531 4.84 -19.96 2.45
CA THR A 531 4.47 -20.51 1.15
C THR A 531 3.99 -19.44 0.19
N VAL A 532 3.19 -18.49 0.67
CA VAL A 532 2.71 -17.37 -0.16
C VAL A 532 3.87 -16.46 -0.59
N LEU A 533 4.83 -16.21 0.30
CA LEU A 533 6.04 -15.45 -0.02
C LEU A 533 6.88 -16.17 -1.09
N GLU A 534 7.10 -17.49 -0.95
CA GLU A 534 7.84 -18.29 -1.94
C GLU A 534 7.17 -18.22 -3.32
N VAL A 535 5.84 -18.33 -3.38
CA VAL A 535 5.07 -18.19 -4.62
C VAL A 535 5.21 -16.79 -5.20
N PHE A 536 5.19 -15.73 -4.38
CA PHE A 536 5.44 -14.37 -4.84
C PHE A 536 6.86 -14.18 -5.40
N GLN A 537 7.89 -14.75 -4.77
CA GLN A 537 9.26 -14.71 -5.29
C GLN A 537 9.41 -15.50 -6.59
N MET A 538 8.71 -16.63 -6.72
CA MET A 538 8.61 -17.37 -7.98
C MET A 538 7.95 -16.55 -9.09
N MET A 539 6.84 -15.85 -8.80
CA MET A 539 6.20 -14.92 -9.73
C MET A 539 7.19 -13.88 -10.24
N CYS A 540 7.94 -13.26 -9.32
CA CYS A 540 8.95 -12.27 -9.65
C CYS A 540 10.06 -12.86 -10.53
N GLN A 541 10.53 -14.08 -10.22
CA GLN A 541 11.52 -14.77 -11.05
C GLN A 541 10.99 -15.07 -12.45
N ASP A 542 9.79 -15.61 -12.58
CA ASP A 542 9.15 -15.91 -13.87
C ASP A 542 8.96 -14.64 -14.71
N ALA A 543 8.48 -13.56 -14.09
CA ALA A 543 8.32 -12.26 -14.74
C ALA A 543 9.68 -11.72 -15.25
N CYS A 544 10.75 -11.83 -14.45
CA CYS A 544 12.10 -11.48 -14.89
C CYS A 544 12.55 -12.30 -16.10
N ASP A 545 12.34 -13.61 -16.10
CA ASP A 545 12.75 -14.51 -17.17
C ASP A 545 11.98 -14.24 -18.48
N ILE A 546 10.69 -13.91 -18.37
CA ILE A 546 9.87 -13.51 -19.53
C ILE A 546 10.34 -12.16 -20.09
N LEU A 547 10.47 -11.14 -19.23
CA LEU A 547 10.83 -9.79 -19.66
C LEU A 547 12.26 -9.73 -20.22
N SER A 548 13.20 -10.52 -19.71
CA SER A 548 14.59 -10.53 -20.19
C SER A 548 14.75 -11.00 -21.65
N LYS A 549 13.71 -11.57 -22.25
CA LYS A 549 13.73 -12.00 -23.66
C LYS A 549 13.59 -10.83 -24.64
N TRP A 550 13.06 -9.69 -24.20
CA TRP A 550 12.75 -8.57 -25.10
C TRP A 550 12.92 -7.18 -24.48
N CYS A 551 13.15 -7.07 -23.16
CA CYS A 551 13.27 -5.83 -22.41
C CYS A 551 14.71 -5.53 -21.99
#